data_AF-A0AAD9TUB1-F1
#
_entry.id   AF-A0AAD9TUB1-F1
#
_cell.length_a   1.000
_cell.length_b   1.000
_cell.length_c   1.000
_cell.angle_alpha   90.00
_cell.angle_beta   90.00
_cell.angle_gamma   90.00
#
_symmetry.space_group_name_H-M   'P 1'
#
loop_
_entity.id
_entity.type
_entity.pdbx_description
1 polymer ?
#
loop_
_entity_poly.entity_id
_entity_poly.type
_entity_poly.pdbx_seq_one_letter_code
_entity_poly.pdbx_strand_id
1 'polypeptide(L)'
;MPSYNPNSTLDDRILWLPSSNGIYSAASAMKSLRTPHPLVSWYKIVWFPQNILRMGFILWLAIKGRLSTLDRVQRYDPQVVTTCVLCNSQAETHAHLFFECFYSKVI
;
A
#
# COMPACT_ATOMS: atom_id res chain seq x y z
N MET A 1 -29.49 -1.73 21.46
CA MET A 1 -29.58 -3.04 20.77
C MET A 1 -31.03 -3.26 20.41
N PRO A 2 -31.39 -3.69 19.18
CA PRO A 2 -32.75 -4.14 18.90
C PRO A 2 -33.03 -5.34 19.80
N SER A 3 -34.20 -5.38 20.44
CA SER A 3 -34.61 -6.49 21.30
C SER A 3 -34.77 -7.77 20.48
N TYR A 4 -34.01 -8.81 20.83
CA TYR A 4 -34.12 -10.14 20.22
C TYR A 4 -35.48 -10.77 20.61
N ASN A 5 -36.38 -10.89 19.63
CA ASN A 5 -37.68 -11.55 19.78
C ASN A 5 -37.83 -12.61 18.68
N PRO A 6 -37.39 -13.86 18.91
CA PRO A 6 -37.40 -14.89 17.88
C PRO A 6 -38.83 -15.36 17.61
N ASN A 7 -39.23 -15.34 16.34
CA ASN A 7 -40.50 -15.91 15.90
C ASN A 7 -40.26 -17.36 15.44
N SER A 8 -40.79 -18.32 16.20
CA SER A 8 -40.64 -19.75 15.92
C SER A 8 -41.39 -20.24 14.67
N THR A 9 -42.18 -19.38 14.02
CA THR A 9 -42.92 -19.71 12.79
C THR A 9 -42.24 -19.17 11.52
N LEU A 10 -41.09 -18.51 11.63
CA LEU A 10 -40.36 -17.96 10.48
C LEU A 10 -39.02 -18.66 10.33
N ASP A 11 -38.65 -18.97 9.08
CA ASP A 11 -37.33 -19.50 8.78
C ASP A 11 -36.23 -18.45 9.02
N ASP A 12 -35.07 -18.92 9.47
CA ASP A 12 -33.89 -18.10 9.65
C ASP A 12 -33.43 -17.45 8.34
N ARG A 13 -32.97 -16.20 8.43
CA ARG A 13 -32.44 -15.44 7.29
C ARG A 13 -31.08 -14.85 7.60
N ILE A 14 -30.17 -14.96 6.64
CA ILE A 14 -28.87 -14.31 6.71
C ILE A 14 -29.05 -12.82 6.39
N LEU A 15 -28.65 -11.94 7.31
CA LEU A 15 -28.72 -10.49 7.14
C LEU A 15 -27.32 -9.89 7.09
N TRP A 16 -27.04 -9.11 6.04
CA TRP A 16 -25.83 -8.33 5.92
C TRP A 16 -25.99 -6.98 6.66
N LEU A 17 -25.60 -6.96 7.94
CA LEU A 17 -25.74 -5.79 8.83
C LEU A 17 -25.12 -4.48 8.30
N PRO A 18 -23.98 -4.50 7.56
CA PRO A 18 -23.42 -3.26 7.02
C PRO A 18 -24.26 -2.59 5.94
N SER A 19 -25.33 -3.21 5.44
CA SER A 19 -26.31 -2.58 4.57
C SER A 19 -27.66 -2.47 5.28
N SER A 20 -28.31 -1.31 5.19
CA SER A 20 -29.61 -1.05 5.83
C SER A 20 -30.75 -1.93 5.30
N ASN A 21 -30.62 -2.44 4.07
CA ASN A 21 -31.58 -3.37 3.47
C ASN A 21 -31.28 -4.85 3.80
N GLY A 22 -30.21 -5.14 4.55
CA GLY A 22 -29.80 -6.50 4.89
C GLY A 22 -29.24 -7.33 3.73
N ILE A 23 -29.09 -6.74 2.53
CA ILE A 23 -28.62 -7.42 1.32
C ILE A 23 -27.11 -7.28 1.19
N TYR A 24 -26.44 -8.40 0.91
CA TYR A 24 -25.01 -8.41 0.63
C TYR A 24 -24.69 -7.78 -0.74
N SER A 25 -23.62 -7.00 -0.77
CA SER A 25 -22.94 -6.63 -2.01
C SER A 25 -21.43 -6.56 -1.78
N ALA A 26 -20.63 -6.83 -2.81
CA ALA A 26 -19.19 -6.67 -2.72
C ALA A 26 -18.80 -5.21 -2.36
N ALA A 27 -19.57 -4.22 -2.82
CA ALA A 27 -19.38 -2.82 -2.49
C ALA A 27 -19.61 -2.52 -1.00
N SER A 28 -20.68 -3.03 -0.41
CA SER A 28 -20.97 -2.85 1.02
C SER A 28 -19.96 -3.58 1.90
N ALA A 29 -19.49 -4.77 1.49
CA ALA A 29 -18.41 -5.49 2.14
C ALA A 29 -17.08 -4.74 2.08
N MET A 30 -16.71 -4.22 0.92
CA MET A 30 -15.50 -3.42 0.77
C MET A 30 -15.56 -2.15 1.62
N LYS A 31 -16.73 -1.49 1.66
CA LYS A 31 -16.95 -0.28 2.48
C LYS A 31 -16.86 -0.58 3.98
N SER A 32 -17.34 -1.73 4.44
CA SER A 32 -17.23 -2.13 5.85
C SER A 32 -15.81 -2.53 6.25
N LEU A 33 -15.03 -3.10 5.32
CA LEU A 33 -13.64 -3.50 5.57
C LEU A 33 -12.66 -2.31 5.47
N ARG A 34 -12.98 -1.30 4.66
CA ARG A 34 -12.07 -0.20 4.38
C ARG A 34 -12.26 0.95 5.37
N THR A 35 -11.17 1.31 6.04
CA THR A 35 -11.06 2.62 6.71
C THR A 35 -10.83 3.71 5.64
N PRO A 36 -11.71 4.71 5.52
CA PRO A 36 -11.49 5.82 4.60
C PRO A 36 -10.28 6.64 5.05
N HIS A 37 -9.40 6.96 4.10
CA HIS A 37 -8.25 7.83 4.31
C HIS A 37 -8.35 9.03 3.36
N PRO A 38 -7.85 10.21 3.77
CA PRO A 38 -7.81 11.37 2.90
C PRO A 38 -6.95 11.09 1.66
N LEU A 39 -7.29 11.74 0.56
CA LEU A 39 -6.49 11.67 -0.66
C LEU A 39 -5.13 12.33 -0.43
N VAL A 40 -4.08 11.64 -0.83
CA VAL A 40 -2.69 12.12 -0.78
C VAL A 40 -2.36 12.85 -2.07
N SER A 41 -1.66 13.99 -2.02
CA SER A 41 -1.39 14.83 -3.21
C SER A 41 -0.71 14.09 -4.37
N TRP A 42 0.14 13.12 -4.06
CA TRP A 42 0.90 12.33 -5.04
C TRP A 42 0.10 11.21 -5.72
N TYR A 43 -1.16 10.95 -5.35
CA TYR A 43 -1.90 9.77 -5.82
C TYR A 43 -2.02 9.70 -7.35
N LYS A 44 -2.19 10.84 -8.03
CA LYS A 44 -2.32 10.93 -9.49
C LYS A 44 -1.02 10.58 -10.22
N ILE A 45 0.12 10.80 -9.57
CA ILE A 45 1.43 10.47 -10.14
C ILE A 45 1.61 8.94 -10.15
N VAL A 46 1.09 8.27 -9.12
CA VAL A 46 1.19 6.81 -8.99
C VAL A 46 0.10 6.08 -9.76
N TRP A 47 -1.14 6.60 -9.77
CA TRP A 47 -2.31 5.92 -10.31
C TRP A 47 -2.98 6.76 -11.40
N PHE A 48 -2.41 6.72 -12.61
CA PHE A 48 -2.96 7.39 -13.80
C PHE A 48 -3.45 6.38 -14.85
N PRO A 49 -4.38 6.78 -15.75
CA PRO A 49 -4.81 5.93 -16.85
C PRO A 49 -3.62 5.54 -17.72
N GLN A 50 -3.52 4.26 -18.12
CA GLN A 50 -2.37 3.67 -18.85
C GLN A 50 -1.12 3.40 -18.00
N ASN A 51 -1.18 3.52 -16.67
CA ASN A 51 -0.05 3.11 -15.85
C ASN A 51 0.17 1.58 -15.92
N ILE A 52 1.42 1.17 -16.10
CA ILE A 52 1.84 -0.21 -15.91
C ILE A 52 1.87 -0.47 -14.40
N LEU A 53 1.00 -1.36 -13.91
CA LEU A 53 0.85 -1.65 -12.47
C LEU A 53 2.18 -1.93 -11.76
N ARG A 54 3.10 -2.63 -12.42
CA ARG A 54 4.46 -2.87 -11.90
C ARG A 54 5.21 -1.58 -11.60
N MET A 55 5.18 -0.61 -12.52
CA MET A 55 5.87 0.67 -12.37
C MET A 55 5.17 1.54 -11.31
N GLY A 56 3.84 1.56 -11.30
CA GLY A 56 3.06 2.20 -10.24
C GLY A 56 3.40 1.66 -8.85
N PHE A 57 3.52 0.34 -8.72
CA PHE A 57 3.88 -0.30 -7.45
C PHE A 57 5.30 0.07 -6.99
N ILE A 58 6.29 0.05 -7.90
CA ILE A 58 7.66 0.46 -7.60
C ILE A 58 7.70 1.93 -7.17
N LEU A 59 7.02 2.82 -7.89
CA LEU A 59 6.95 4.24 -7.57
C LEU A 59 6.24 4.51 -6.24
N TRP A 60 5.16 3.78 -5.96
CA TRP A 60 4.47 3.84 -4.67
C TRP A 60 5.39 3.44 -3.52
N LEU A 61 6.17 2.38 -3.69
CA LEU A 61 7.19 1.99 -2.71
C LEU A 61 8.27 3.08 -2.56
N ALA A 62 8.71 3.70 -3.65
CA ALA A 62 9.68 4.79 -3.63
C ALA A 62 9.17 5.98 -2.81
N ILE A 63 7.95 6.46 -3.09
CA ILE A 63 7.33 7.56 -2.36
C ILE A 63 7.18 7.25 -0.87
N LYS A 64 6.90 5.98 -0.53
CA LYS A 64 6.82 5.52 0.87
C LYS A 64 8.20 5.27 1.50
N GLY A 65 9.28 5.42 0.75
CA GLY A 65 10.65 5.10 1.15
C GLY A 65 10.85 3.61 1.46
N ARG A 66 10.02 2.74 0.88
CA ARG A 66 9.96 1.28 1.14
C ARG A 66 10.57 0.40 0.05
N LEU A 67 11.30 0.98 -0.89
CA LEU A 67 12.12 0.22 -1.82
C LEU A 67 13.18 -0.60 -1.06
N SER A 68 13.51 -1.79 -1.57
CA SER A 68 14.53 -2.67 -1.02
C SER A 68 15.95 -2.18 -1.38
N THR A 69 16.32 -1.00 -0.91
CA THR A 69 17.70 -0.48 -0.95
C THR A 69 18.58 -1.25 0.04
N LEU A 70 19.90 -1.26 -0.19
CA LEU A 70 20.82 -2.10 0.60
C LEU A 70 20.77 -1.81 2.11
N ASP A 71 20.47 -0.58 2.54
CA ASP A 71 20.23 -0.26 3.94
C ASP A 71 19.09 -1.09 4.57
N ARG A 72 18.03 -1.39 3.81
CA ARG A 72 16.93 -2.24 4.29
C ARG A 72 17.28 -3.71 4.20
N VAL A 73 18.07 -4.11 3.20
CA VAL A 73 18.55 -5.49 3.01
C VAL A 73 19.49 -5.89 4.16
N GLN A 74 20.28 -4.95 4.68
CA GLN A 74 21.18 -5.19 5.82
C GLN A 74 20.46 -5.70 7.08
N ARG A 75 19.17 -5.39 7.24
CA ARG A 75 18.36 -5.94 8.34
C ARG A 75 18.12 -7.44 8.25
N TYR A 76 18.20 -8.01 7.04
CA TYR A 76 18.00 -9.43 6.77
C TYR A 76 19.33 -10.16 6.59
N ASP A 77 20.34 -9.49 6.02
CA ASP A 77 21.70 -10.00 5.88
C ASP A 77 22.71 -8.98 6.42
N PRO A 78 23.21 -9.16 7.66
CA PRO A 78 24.18 -8.25 8.26
C PRO A 78 25.53 -8.17 7.53
N GLN A 79 25.86 -9.16 6.68
CA GLN A 79 27.10 -9.20 5.92
C GLN A 79 27.01 -8.49 4.58
N VAL A 80 25.82 -7.99 4.20
CA VAL A 80 25.64 -7.29 2.93
C VAL A 80 26.45 -5.99 2.92
N VAL A 81 27.19 -5.79 1.83
CA VAL A 81 27.87 -4.53 1.59
C VAL A 81 26.81 -3.47 1.28
N THR A 82 26.75 -2.41 2.10
CA THR A 82 25.74 -1.35 1.96
C THR A 82 26.22 -0.18 1.13
N THR A 83 27.41 -0.23 0.50
CA THR A 83 27.87 0.83 -0.38
C THR A 83 27.03 0.87 -1.66
N CYS A 84 26.67 2.07 -2.10
CA CYS A 84 25.91 2.30 -3.33
C CYS A 84 26.64 1.75 -4.55
N VAL A 85 25.97 0.85 -5.28
CA VAL A 85 26.55 0.15 -6.43
C VAL A 85 26.82 1.08 -7.61
N LEU A 86 26.14 2.22 -7.67
CA LEU A 86 26.29 3.21 -8.75
C LEU A 86 27.54 4.08 -8.57
N CYS A 87 27.75 4.59 -7.36
CA CYS A 87 28.81 5.58 -7.10
C CYS A 87 30.00 5.03 -6.33
N ASN A 88 29.86 3.84 -5.71
CA ASN A 88 30.86 3.17 -4.86
C ASN A 88 31.52 4.07 -3.80
N SER A 89 30.83 5.11 -3.33
CA SER A 89 31.41 6.14 -2.45
C SER A 89 30.66 6.35 -1.14
N GLN A 90 29.34 6.19 -1.12
CA GLN A 90 28.49 6.36 0.06
C GLN A 90 27.57 5.16 0.24
N ALA A 91 26.95 5.03 1.41
CA ALA A 91 25.96 3.99 1.65
C ALA A 91 24.72 4.16 0.75
N GLU A 92 24.23 3.06 0.20
CA GLU A 92 22.97 3.03 -0.55
C GLU A 92 21.80 3.20 0.39
N THR A 93 21.23 4.40 0.35
CA THR A 93 19.95 4.70 0.98
C THR A 93 18.99 5.18 -0.09
N HIS A 94 17.69 5.17 0.22
CA HIS A 94 16.69 5.77 -0.67
C HIS A 94 17.01 7.24 -1.00
N ALA A 95 17.45 8.03 -0.01
CA ALA A 95 17.82 9.43 -0.24
C ALA A 95 19.03 9.55 -1.16
N HIS A 96 20.06 8.74 -0.88
CA HIS A 96 21.26 8.73 -1.69
C HIS A 96 20.97 8.34 -3.14
N LEU A 97 20.29 7.21 -3.35
CA LEU A 97 20.03 6.64 -4.68
C LEU A 97 19.30 7.62 -5.60
N PHE A 98 18.27 8.32 -5.09
CA PHE A 98 17.40 9.18 -5.92
C PHE A 98 17.75 10.67 -5.90
N PHE A 99 18.38 11.20 -4.84
CA PHE A 99 18.51 12.65 -4.65
C PHE A 99 19.94 13.14 -4.44
N GLU A 100 20.85 12.31 -3.93
CA GLU A 100 22.19 12.78 -3.53
C GLU A 100 23.30 12.24 -4.44
N CYS A 101 23.15 10.99 -4.90
CA CYS A 101 24.11 10.26 -5.72
C CYS A 101 24.48 11.03 -6.99
N PHE A 102 25.77 11.37 -7.13
CA PHE A 102 26.26 12.11 -8.30
C PHE A 102 26.05 11.33 -9.60
N TYR A 103 26.16 10.00 -9.57
CA TYR A 103 25.97 9.18 -10.75
C TYR A 103 24.52 9.21 -11.21
N SER A 104 23.56 9.08 -10.28
CA SER A 104 22.13 9.13 -10.62
C SER A 104 21.66 10.53 -11.04
N LYS A 105 22.39 11.60 -10.70
CA LYS A 105 22.07 12.97 -11.13
C LYS A 105 22.45 13.25 -12.58
N VAL A 106 23.40 12.48 -13.12
CA VAL A 106 23.97 12.71 -14.46
C VAL A 106 23.22 11.93 -15.53
N ILE A 107 22.44 10.91 -15.14
CA ILE A 107 21.55 10.11 -16.00
C ILE A 107 20.16 10.74 -16.02
#